data_AF-A0A2S7TLV4-F1
#
_entry.id   AF-A0A2S7TLV4-F1
#
_cell.length_a   1.000
_cell.length_b   1.000
_cell.length_c   1.000
_cell.angle_alpha   90.00
_cell.angle_beta   90.00
_cell.angle_gamma   90.00
#
_symmetry.space_group_name_H-M   'P 1'
#
loop_
_entity.id
_entity.type
_entity.pdbx_description
1 polymer ?
#
loop_
_entity_poly.entity_id
_entity_poly.type
_entity_poly.pdbx_seq_one_letter_code
_entity_poly.pdbx_strand_id
1 'polypeptide(L)'
;MKKIYYFSLLKRKKLNTSSHPESIKVSKIYIVLYVLFSTGFLFCQEYKTNNKVYIPKGLVIKKKQTAKKCIEKLTKNTILKQEEVKNSDGKTYTVIKLDTVQKDTMIAFDRAHILSIKDFSGWVNIKSDANDKSKLNINPLLGIKQKIDSGTIVNRISQIITCKGDYERTSKKDTLEQDEYYNYKRINKEDFIFSKSDWYTSSKNIIEVYKDQNIDHYLINNFDQNADFYIKLDNRSYLNLKEESIVFGPIIIPFKYRFGHTKNGVDISADFSADFNAGLFGGKSWGRYRVKYESDELKKLSNLSLTVGIFLSLSATTFDEDSTTSAKVPLTEDESETRASLSPGIGIMTSIYNFNFGLFGGFEVGFGSIAEKWDYNKRPWIGFGVGYNISNTFFK
;
A
#
# COMPACT_ATOMS: atom_id res chain seq x y z
N MET A 1 45.20 -10.46 -8.97
CA MET A 1 44.52 -9.14 -9.03
C MET A 1 44.89 -8.35 -7.78
N LYS A 2 45.60 -7.23 -7.97
CA LYS A 2 46.13 -6.35 -6.91
C LYS A 2 45.01 -5.51 -6.30
N LYS A 3 44.94 -5.45 -4.96
CA LYS A 3 44.10 -4.50 -4.21
C LYS A 3 44.90 -3.22 -3.97
N ILE A 4 44.32 -2.08 -4.33
CA ILE A 4 44.84 -0.74 -4.04
C ILE A 4 43.98 -0.16 -2.92
N TYR A 5 44.63 0.34 -1.86
CA TYR A 5 43.99 1.11 -0.80
C TYR A 5 44.43 2.58 -0.92
N TYR A 6 43.48 3.51 -0.86
CA TYR A 6 43.76 4.94 -0.75
C TYR A 6 43.64 5.39 0.71
N PHE A 7 44.72 5.95 1.26
CA PHE A 7 44.72 6.73 2.50
C PHE A 7 44.79 8.22 2.13
N SER A 8 43.85 9.02 2.62
CA SER A 8 43.88 10.48 2.50
C SER A 8 44.27 11.08 3.86
N LEU A 9 45.44 11.74 3.90
CA LEU A 9 46.00 12.47 5.03
C LEU A 9 45.51 13.93 4.99
N LEU A 10 44.58 14.28 5.89
CA LEU A 10 44.17 15.68 6.10
C LEU A 10 45.11 16.36 7.11
N LYS A 11 45.99 17.24 6.60
CA LYS A 11 46.78 18.17 7.41
C LYS A 11 45.85 19.23 8.03
N ARG A 12 45.81 19.30 9.36
CA ARG A 12 45.20 20.42 10.11
C ARG A 12 46.08 21.67 9.98
N LYS A 13 45.55 22.72 9.34
CA LYS A 13 46.09 24.09 9.42
C LYS A 13 45.55 24.74 10.70
N LYS A 14 46.44 25.17 11.60
CA LYS A 14 46.10 26.04 12.75
C LYS A 14 45.75 27.43 12.19
N LEU A 15 44.53 27.88 12.42
CA LEU A 15 44.10 29.26 12.22
C LEU A 15 44.13 29.98 13.58
N ASN A 16 44.90 31.07 13.66
CA ASN A 16 44.90 32.00 14.78
C ASN A 16 43.58 32.79 14.77
N THR A 17 42.88 32.78 15.90
CA THR A 17 41.66 33.57 16.12
C THR A 17 42.01 34.88 16.81
N SER A 18 41.80 36.02 16.15
CA SER A 18 41.63 37.31 16.81
C SER A 18 40.17 37.48 17.20
N SER A 19 39.94 37.89 18.44
CA SER A 19 38.63 38.05 19.07
C SER A 19 37.95 39.36 18.66
N HIS A 20 36.82 39.26 17.94
CA HIS A 20 35.76 40.26 17.99
C HIS A 20 34.39 39.54 18.13
N PRO A 21 33.55 39.91 19.11
CA PRO A 21 32.31 39.20 19.39
C PRO A 21 31.12 39.92 18.76
N GLU A 22 30.86 39.71 17.46
CA GLU A 22 29.56 40.05 16.87
C GLU A 22 29.11 38.97 15.88
N SER A 23 27.82 38.62 15.95
CA SER A 23 27.05 37.82 14.97
C SER A 23 27.03 36.27 15.03
N ILE A 24 27.00 35.66 16.22
CA ILE A 24 26.62 34.22 16.34
C ILE A 24 25.11 34.08 16.63
N LYS A 25 24.25 34.44 15.68
CA LYS A 25 22.83 34.01 15.69
C LYS A 25 22.33 33.48 14.34
N VAL A 26 23.01 33.79 13.24
CA VAL A 26 22.59 33.39 11.88
C VAL A 26 23.02 31.95 11.53
N SER A 27 24.12 31.44 12.11
CA SER A 27 24.72 30.15 11.74
C SER A 27 23.87 28.91 12.11
N LYS A 28 23.06 28.96 13.18
CA LYS A 28 22.28 27.78 13.62
C LYS A 28 21.03 27.51 12.76
N ILE A 29 20.46 28.55 12.13
CA ILE A 29 19.27 28.42 11.26
C ILE A 29 19.62 27.72 9.95
N TYR A 30 20.78 28.04 9.35
CA TYR A 30 21.24 27.40 8.12
C TYR A 30 21.54 25.91 8.30
N ILE A 31 22.04 25.48 9.48
CA ILE A 31 22.31 24.06 9.75
C ILE A 31 21.00 23.27 9.89
N VAL A 32 19.97 23.82 10.52
CA VAL A 32 18.65 23.17 10.63
C VAL A 32 17.98 23.09 9.25
N LEU A 33 18.05 24.16 8.46
CA LEU A 33 17.56 24.16 7.07
C LEU A 33 18.33 23.16 6.21
N TYR A 34 19.66 23.05 6.34
CA TYR A 34 20.49 22.11 5.57
C TYR A 34 20.26 20.64 5.96
N VAL A 35 20.00 20.35 7.24
CA VAL A 35 19.62 19.00 7.70
C VAL A 35 18.21 18.64 7.22
N LEU A 36 17.27 19.58 7.22
CA LEU A 36 15.94 19.41 6.61
C LEU A 36 16.01 19.28 5.08
N PHE A 37 16.93 19.97 4.40
CA PHE A 37 17.10 19.89 2.94
C PHE A 37 17.78 18.59 2.51
N SER A 38 18.83 18.16 3.21
CA SER A 38 19.60 16.95 2.86
C SER A 38 18.85 15.65 3.19
N THR A 39 17.95 15.66 4.16
CA THR A 39 17.00 14.54 4.40
C THR A 39 15.68 14.71 3.63
N GLY A 40 15.29 15.95 3.29
CA GLY A 40 14.02 16.30 2.65
C GLY A 40 13.84 15.77 1.23
N PHE A 41 14.91 15.60 0.45
CA PHE A 41 14.80 15.00 -0.89
C PHE A 41 14.28 13.55 -0.87
N LEU A 42 14.46 12.82 0.23
CA LEU A 42 13.90 11.47 0.40
C LEU A 42 12.45 11.49 0.93
N PHE A 43 12.04 12.56 1.62
CA PHE A 43 10.67 12.72 2.16
C PHE A 43 9.72 13.47 1.21
N CYS A 44 10.20 13.95 0.06
CA CYS A 44 9.34 14.54 -0.97
C CYS A 44 8.44 13.52 -1.70
N GLN A 45 8.37 12.27 -1.24
CA GLN A 45 7.63 11.20 -1.90
C GLN A 45 6.31 10.90 -1.21
N GLU A 46 5.27 10.74 -2.03
CA GLU A 46 4.03 10.12 -1.59
C GLU A 46 4.27 8.64 -1.30
N TYR A 47 4.01 8.23 -0.07
CA TYR A 47 4.05 6.86 0.39
C TYR A 47 2.64 6.26 0.44
N LYS A 48 2.48 5.07 -0.16
CA LYS A 48 1.24 4.30 -0.10
C LYS A 48 1.44 3.07 0.77
N THR A 49 0.60 2.91 1.78
CA THR A 49 0.55 1.73 2.65
C THR A 49 -0.84 1.08 2.61
N ASN A 50 -0.93 -0.15 3.13
CA ASN A 50 -2.16 -0.93 3.17
C ASN A 50 -2.87 -0.98 1.80
N ASN A 51 -2.07 -1.11 0.73
CA ASN A 51 -2.60 -1.13 -0.62
C ASN A 51 -3.31 -2.44 -0.89
N LYS A 52 -4.62 -2.38 -1.05
CA LYS A 52 -5.47 -3.54 -1.31
C LYS A 52 -6.27 -3.33 -2.58
N VAL A 53 -6.39 -4.39 -3.35
CA VAL A 53 -7.11 -4.42 -4.62
C VAL A 53 -8.30 -5.36 -4.47
N TYR A 54 -9.46 -4.94 -4.92
CA TYR A 54 -10.66 -5.77 -4.89
C TYR A 54 -10.76 -6.61 -6.15
N ILE A 55 -10.76 -7.93 -5.99
CA ILE A 55 -11.07 -8.88 -7.05
C ILE A 55 -12.60 -9.01 -7.17
N PRO A 56 -13.21 -8.66 -8.31
CA PRO A 56 -14.63 -8.88 -8.55
C PRO A 56 -14.92 -10.36 -8.84
N LYS A 57 -16.15 -10.80 -8.55
CA LYS A 57 -16.65 -12.11 -9.00
C LYS A 57 -16.54 -12.24 -10.52
N GLY A 58 -16.22 -13.43 -11.00
CA GLY A 58 -16.07 -13.74 -12.42
C GLY A 58 -14.65 -13.55 -12.97
N LEU A 59 -13.75 -12.88 -12.24
CA LEU A 59 -12.34 -12.82 -12.63
C LEU A 59 -11.69 -14.19 -12.38
N VAL A 60 -11.07 -14.75 -13.42
CA VAL A 60 -10.40 -16.05 -13.33
C VAL A 60 -9.07 -15.92 -12.60
N ILE A 61 -9.00 -16.50 -11.40
CA ILE A 61 -7.77 -16.63 -10.62
C ILE A 61 -7.22 -18.03 -10.80
N LYS A 62 -5.90 -18.16 -10.98
CA LYS A 62 -5.21 -19.45 -11.01
C LYS A 62 -4.67 -19.77 -9.63
N LYS A 63 -5.00 -20.94 -9.11
CA LYS A 63 -4.47 -21.49 -7.86
C LYS A 63 -3.53 -22.64 -8.21
N LYS A 64 -2.25 -22.53 -7.83
CA LYS A 64 -1.30 -23.63 -7.95
C LYS A 64 -1.32 -24.44 -6.66
N GLN A 65 -1.54 -25.74 -6.78
CA GLN A 65 -1.42 -26.69 -5.67
C GLN A 65 -0.54 -27.86 -6.08
N THR A 66 0.10 -28.49 -5.09
CA THR A 66 1.03 -29.59 -5.35
C THR A 66 0.49 -30.87 -4.71
N ALA A 67 0.15 -31.85 -5.55
CA ALA A 67 -0.10 -33.22 -5.12
C ALA A 67 1.24 -33.86 -4.75
N LYS A 68 1.33 -34.41 -3.54
CA LYS A 68 2.59 -34.96 -3.03
C LYS A 68 2.72 -36.44 -3.35
N LYS A 69 3.95 -36.90 -3.58
CA LYS A 69 4.29 -38.33 -3.73
C LYS A 69 3.48 -39.06 -4.81
N CYS A 70 3.31 -38.43 -5.97
CA CYS A 70 2.69 -39.04 -7.12
C CYS A 70 3.55 -40.15 -7.69
N ILE A 71 3.02 -41.36 -7.64
CA ILE A 71 3.67 -42.57 -8.12
C ILE A 71 3.35 -42.73 -9.61
N GLU A 72 4.39 -42.74 -10.45
CA GLU A 72 4.26 -43.02 -11.88
C GLU A 72 5.21 -44.15 -12.28
N LYS A 73 4.71 -45.05 -13.14
CA LYS A 73 5.53 -46.10 -13.74
C LYS A 73 6.28 -45.52 -14.93
N LEU A 74 7.60 -45.48 -14.83
CA LEU A 74 8.45 -45.18 -15.97
C LEU A 74 8.86 -46.48 -16.63
N THR A 75 8.63 -46.59 -17.94
CA THR A 75 9.10 -47.74 -18.71
C THR A 75 10.59 -47.63 -18.98
N LYS A 76 11.25 -48.77 -19.16
CA LYS A 76 12.62 -48.81 -19.68
C LYS A 76 12.77 -47.90 -20.92
N ASN A 77 13.93 -47.23 -21.00
CA ASN A 77 14.31 -46.25 -22.02
C ASN A 77 13.58 -44.90 -21.97
N THR A 78 12.76 -44.63 -20.93
CA THR A 78 12.22 -43.27 -20.72
C THR A 78 13.36 -42.30 -20.39
N ILE A 79 13.41 -41.16 -21.09
CA ILE A 79 14.38 -40.10 -20.83
C ILE A 79 13.79 -39.14 -19.79
N LEU A 80 14.43 -39.05 -18.63
CA LEU A 80 14.12 -38.09 -17.59
C LEU A 80 14.93 -36.83 -17.81
N LYS A 81 14.23 -35.70 -17.91
CA LYS A 81 14.83 -34.37 -17.88
C LYS A 81 14.67 -33.79 -16.49
N GLN A 82 15.77 -33.70 -15.75
CA GLN A 82 15.82 -32.96 -14.49
C GLN A 82 16.43 -31.59 -14.75
N GLU A 83 15.70 -30.54 -14.38
CA GLU A 83 16.20 -29.17 -14.44
C GLU A 83 16.48 -28.70 -13.02
N GLU A 84 17.72 -28.31 -12.75
CA GLU A 84 18.14 -27.75 -11.47
C GLU A 84 18.62 -26.31 -11.71
N VAL A 85 17.97 -25.36 -11.04
CA VAL A 85 18.40 -23.96 -11.09
C VAL A 85 19.43 -23.74 -9.99
N LYS A 86 20.69 -23.46 -10.38
CA LYS A 86 21.79 -23.16 -9.48
C LYS A 86 22.15 -21.69 -9.54
N ASN A 87 22.32 -21.08 -8.36
CA ASN A 87 22.87 -19.74 -8.23
C ASN A 87 24.32 -19.84 -7.76
N SER A 88 25.26 -19.40 -8.59
CA SER A 88 26.70 -19.37 -8.28
C SER A 88 27.30 -18.08 -8.84
N ASP A 89 28.07 -17.36 -8.03
CA ASP A 89 28.71 -16.08 -8.37
C ASP A 89 27.74 -15.00 -8.88
N GLY A 90 26.54 -14.94 -8.30
CA GLY A 90 25.51 -13.97 -8.69
C GLY A 90 24.88 -14.23 -10.05
N LYS A 91 25.18 -15.36 -10.70
CA LYS A 91 24.55 -15.81 -11.95
C LYS A 91 23.68 -17.03 -11.70
N THR A 92 22.54 -17.06 -12.38
CA THR A 92 21.60 -18.18 -12.36
C THR A 92 21.85 -19.07 -13.58
N TYR A 93 22.11 -20.36 -13.35
CA TYR A 93 22.31 -21.36 -14.38
C TYR A 93 21.25 -22.45 -14.25
N THR A 94 20.66 -22.89 -15.37
CA THR A 94 19.80 -24.06 -15.41
C THR A 94 20.63 -25.26 -15.85
N VAL A 95 20.90 -26.18 -14.93
CA VAL A 95 21.54 -27.45 -15.23
C VAL A 95 20.47 -28.44 -15.67
N ILE A 96 20.54 -28.88 -16.92
CA ILE A 96 19.66 -29.91 -17.45
C ILE A 96 20.40 -31.23 -17.40
N LYS A 97 19.97 -32.14 -16.53
CA LYS A 97 20.44 -33.52 -16.50
C LYS A 97 19.44 -34.39 -17.23
N LEU A 98 19.92 -35.07 -18.28
CA LEU A 98 19.17 -36.12 -18.96
C LEU A 98 19.62 -37.47 -18.40
N ASP A 99 18.69 -38.27 -17.94
CA ASP A 99 18.93 -39.64 -17.49
C ASP A 99 18.01 -40.61 -18.23
N THR A 100 18.48 -41.80 -18.54
CA THR A 100 17.68 -42.81 -19.23
C THR A 100 17.36 -43.94 -18.28
N VAL A 101 16.08 -44.20 -18.06
CA VAL A 101 15.58 -45.23 -17.17
C VAL A 101 15.98 -46.61 -17.70
N GLN A 102 16.86 -47.31 -17.00
CA GLN A 102 17.44 -48.58 -17.49
C GLN A 102 16.49 -49.78 -17.38
N LYS A 103 15.49 -49.70 -16.50
CA LYS A 103 14.48 -50.74 -16.25
C LYS A 103 13.18 -50.09 -15.78
N ASP A 104 12.06 -50.76 -16.00
CA ASP A 104 10.76 -50.32 -15.47
C ASP A 104 10.88 -50.00 -13.98
N THR A 105 10.59 -48.75 -13.61
CA THR A 105 10.79 -48.24 -12.25
C THR A 105 9.61 -47.36 -11.85
N MET A 106 9.18 -47.48 -10.60
CA MET A 106 8.21 -46.58 -10.00
C MET A 106 8.95 -45.39 -9.39
N ILE A 107 8.62 -44.18 -9.79
CA ILE A 107 9.15 -42.97 -9.15
C ILE A 107 8.03 -42.22 -8.44
N ALA A 108 8.35 -41.63 -7.31
CA ALA A 108 7.47 -40.71 -6.59
C ALA A 108 7.95 -39.29 -6.81
N PHE A 109 7.05 -38.39 -7.22
CA PHE A 109 7.36 -36.98 -7.39
C PHE A 109 6.17 -36.10 -7.02
N ASP A 110 6.43 -34.83 -6.77
CA ASP A 110 5.38 -33.86 -6.49
C ASP A 110 4.85 -33.28 -7.81
N ARG A 111 3.53 -33.30 -8.00
CA ARG A 111 2.88 -32.84 -9.22
C ARG A 111 2.12 -31.55 -8.96
N ALA A 112 2.49 -30.48 -9.66
CA ALA A 112 1.77 -29.21 -9.58
C ALA A 112 0.53 -29.24 -10.48
N HIS A 113 -0.61 -28.88 -9.91
CA HIS A 113 -1.88 -28.68 -10.59
C HIS A 113 -2.24 -27.19 -10.56
N ILE A 114 -2.75 -26.69 -11.68
CA ILE A 114 -3.22 -25.30 -11.81
C ILE A 114 -4.73 -25.34 -11.95
N LEU A 115 -5.42 -24.85 -10.92
CA LEU A 115 -6.88 -24.79 -10.86
C LEU A 115 -7.32 -23.38 -11.24
N SER A 116 -8.43 -23.27 -11.97
CA SER A 116 -9.04 -21.98 -12.31
C SER A 116 -10.23 -21.74 -11.38
N ILE A 117 -10.22 -20.60 -10.69
CA ILE A 117 -11.23 -20.19 -9.72
C ILE A 117 -11.89 -18.92 -10.25
N LYS A 118 -13.15 -19.00 -10.67
CA LYS A 118 -13.93 -17.89 -11.24
C LYS A 118 -14.69 -17.10 -10.18
N ASP A 119 -15.03 -17.77 -9.08
CA ASP A 119 -15.83 -17.16 -8.01
C ASP A 119 -14.98 -16.40 -6.99
N PHE A 120 -13.67 -16.25 -7.23
CA PHE A 120 -12.79 -15.52 -6.33
C PHE A 120 -13.22 -14.06 -6.24
N SER A 121 -13.57 -13.59 -5.03
CA SER A 121 -13.86 -12.18 -4.80
C SER A 121 -13.41 -11.75 -3.41
N GLY A 122 -12.87 -10.55 -3.31
CA GLY A 122 -12.42 -9.99 -2.03
C GLY A 122 -11.24 -9.04 -2.19
N TRP A 123 -10.84 -8.42 -1.08
CA TRP A 123 -9.67 -7.56 -1.03
C TRP A 123 -8.40 -8.41 -0.91
N VAL A 124 -7.40 -8.09 -1.74
CA VAL A 124 -6.13 -8.81 -1.80
C VAL A 124 -4.97 -7.83 -1.97
N ASN A 125 -3.75 -8.27 -1.64
CA ASN A 125 -2.54 -7.62 -2.11
C ASN A 125 -2.12 -8.23 -3.45
N ILE A 126 -1.68 -7.41 -4.40
CA ILE A 126 -1.17 -7.87 -5.70
C ILE A 126 0.29 -7.48 -5.84
N LYS A 127 1.12 -8.41 -6.31
CA LYS A 127 2.54 -8.17 -6.66
C LYS A 127 2.85 -8.79 -8.01
N SER A 128 3.69 -8.14 -8.82
CA SER A 128 4.23 -8.78 -10.02
C SER A 128 5.10 -9.97 -9.61
N ASP A 129 5.03 -11.07 -10.36
CA ASP A 129 6.00 -12.15 -10.24
C ASP A 129 7.35 -11.70 -10.79
N ALA A 130 8.43 -12.10 -10.13
CA ALA A 130 9.79 -11.71 -10.51
C ALA A 130 10.33 -12.53 -11.69
N ASN A 131 9.86 -13.78 -11.85
CA ASN A 131 10.35 -14.71 -12.85
C ASN A 131 9.45 -14.74 -14.09
N ASP A 132 8.14 -14.56 -13.91
CA ASP A 132 7.16 -14.51 -15.00
C ASP A 132 6.46 -13.16 -15.02
N LYS A 133 6.99 -12.24 -15.83
CA LYS A 133 6.47 -10.87 -15.97
C LYS A 133 5.04 -10.79 -16.53
N SER A 134 4.36 -11.91 -16.85
CA SER A 134 2.93 -11.94 -17.18
C SER A 134 2.02 -12.24 -15.98
N LYS A 135 2.60 -12.63 -14.84
CA LYS A 135 1.88 -13.07 -13.64
C LYS A 135 1.81 -11.98 -12.57
N LEU A 136 0.62 -11.86 -12.01
CA LEU A 136 0.32 -11.05 -10.83
C LEU A 136 -0.03 -11.99 -9.68
N ASN A 137 0.92 -12.17 -8.76
CA ASN A 137 0.71 -12.96 -7.56
C ASN A 137 -0.27 -12.25 -6.62
N ILE A 138 -1.24 -13.01 -6.14
CA ILE A 138 -2.29 -12.58 -5.25
C ILE A 138 -1.99 -13.12 -3.86
N ASN A 139 -1.88 -12.22 -2.89
CA ASN A 139 -1.88 -12.58 -1.48
C ASN A 139 -3.18 -12.09 -0.85
N PRO A 140 -4.15 -12.98 -0.60
CA PRO A 140 -5.43 -12.55 -0.07
C PRO A 140 -5.32 -11.95 1.33
N LEU A 141 -6.08 -10.89 1.59
CA LEU A 141 -6.13 -10.33 2.94
C LEU A 141 -6.97 -11.24 3.83
N LEU A 142 -6.40 -11.62 4.97
CA LEU A 142 -7.10 -12.43 5.95
C LEU A 142 -8.30 -11.66 6.49
N GLY A 143 -9.45 -12.34 6.50
CA GLY A 143 -10.67 -11.80 7.08
C GLY A 143 -10.57 -11.65 8.60
N ILE A 144 -11.62 -11.08 9.19
CA ILE A 144 -11.78 -11.02 10.64
C ILE A 144 -11.85 -12.45 11.18
N LYS A 145 -11.11 -12.74 12.26
CA LYS A 145 -11.17 -14.02 12.96
C LYS A 145 -12.61 -14.32 13.38
N GLN A 146 -13.12 -15.46 12.93
CA GLN A 146 -14.40 -16.02 13.35
C GLN A 146 -14.17 -16.86 14.59
N LYS A 147 -14.91 -16.58 15.66
CA LYS A 147 -14.92 -17.37 16.88
C LYS A 147 -15.97 -18.48 16.75
N ILE A 148 -15.62 -19.70 17.15
CA ILE A 148 -16.58 -20.77 17.44
C ILE A 148 -16.46 -21.08 18.92
N ASP A 149 -17.57 -21.04 19.64
CA ASP A 149 -17.59 -21.28 21.08
C ASP A 149 -17.41 -22.76 21.41
N SER A 150 -16.79 -23.04 22.55
CA SER A 150 -16.73 -24.36 23.17
C SER A 150 -18.13 -25.00 23.30
N GLY A 151 -18.17 -26.33 23.25
CA GLY A 151 -19.42 -27.10 23.21
C GLY A 151 -20.11 -27.15 21.84
N THR A 152 -19.67 -26.35 20.87
CA THR A 152 -20.21 -26.40 19.51
C THR A 152 -19.79 -27.68 18.79
N ILE A 153 -20.74 -28.33 18.11
CA ILE A 153 -20.44 -29.49 17.25
C ILE A 153 -19.95 -28.97 15.90
N VAL A 154 -18.82 -29.49 15.42
CA VAL A 154 -18.26 -29.15 14.11
C VAL A 154 -17.95 -30.40 13.30
N ASN A 155 -18.00 -30.30 11.98
CA ASN A 155 -17.45 -31.29 11.06
C ASN A 155 -16.31 -30.68 10.26
N ARG A 156 -15.10 -31.18 10.47
CA ARG A 156 -13.87 -30.69 9.86
C ARG A 156 -13.58 -31.50 8.63
N ILE A 157 -13.58 -30.83 7.50
CA ILE A 157 -13.35 -31.43 6.20
C ILE A 157 -11.98 -31.01 5.71
N SER A 158 -11.13 -31.98 5.41
CA SER A 158 -9.84 -31.78 4.76
C SER A 158 -9.91 -32.32 3.34
N GLN A 159 -9.44 -31.53 2.38
CA GLN A 159 -9.36 -31.88 0.98
C GLN A 159 -7.90 -31.93 0.56
N ILE A 160 -7.47 -33.07 0.00
CA ILE A 160 -6.11 -33.27 -0.51
C ILE A 160 -6.21 -33.50 -2.01
N ILE A 161 -5.43 -32.74 -2.78
CA ILE A 161 -5.37 -32.92 -4.23
C ILE A 161 -4.58 -34.19 -4.56
N THR A 162 -5.21 -35.06 -5.34
CA THR A 162 -4.63 -36.29 -5.86
C THR A 162 -3.75 -36.00 -7.07
N CYS A 163 -2.97 -36.99 -7.49
CA CYS A 163 -2.10 -36.89 -8.65
C CYS A 163 -2.83 -36.75 -9.98
N LYS A 164 -4.14 -37.04 -10.01
CA LYS A 164 -5.01 -36.79 -11.15
C LYS A 164 -5.53 -35.35 -11.20
N GLY A 165 -5.38 -34.60 -10.10
CA GLY A 165 -5.93 -33.26 -9.93
C GLY A 165 -7.30 -33.22 -9.26
N ASP A 166 -7.88 -34.38 -8.94
CA ASP A 166 -9.12 -34.51 -8.18
C ASP A 166 -8.86 -34.31 -6.68
N TYR A 167 -9.90 -34.04 -5.89
CA TYR A 167 -9.77 -33.94 -4.43
C TYR A 167 -10.28 -35.18 -3.72
N GLU A 168 -9.44 -35.74 -2.86
CA GLU A 168 -9.84 -36.70 -1.84
C GLU A 168 -10.27 -35.97 -0.57
N ARG A 169 -11.45 -36.32 -0.06
CA ARG A 169 -12.07 -35.69 1.11
C ARG A 169 -11.97 -36.61 2.31
N THR A 170 -11.47 -36.09 3.43
CA THR A 170 -11.63 -36.71 4.75
C THR A 170 -12.44 -35.79 5.64
N SER A 171 -13.22 -36.35 6.56
CA SER A 171 -14.03 -35.57 7.49
C SER A 171 -13.98 -36.15 8.89
N LYS A 172 -13.90 -35.27 9.90
CA LYS A 172 -13.95 -35.63 11.31
C LYS A 172 -14.99 -34.74 12.00
N LYS A 173 -16.00 -35.37 12.61
CA LYS A 173 -17.00 -34.69 13.42
C LYS A 173 -16.61 -34.76 14.89
N ASP A 174 -16.58 -33.63 15.58
CA ASP A 174 -16.24 -33.52 16.99
C ASP A 174 -16.96 -32.35 17.67
N THR A 175 -16.96 -32.35 19.01
CA THR A 175 -17.46 -31.24 19.83
C THR A 175 -16.25 -30.46 20.34
N LEU A 176 -16.29 -29.14 20.21
CA LEU A 176 -15.18 -28.29 20.65
C LEU A 176 -15.04 -28.31 22.17
N GLU A 177 -13.85 -28.64 22.68
CA GLU A 177 -13.56 -28.58 24.13
C GLU A 177 -13.30 -27.14 24.60
N GLN A 178 -12.85 -26.27 23.71
CA GLN A 178 -12.51 -24.88 23.98
C GLN A 178 -12.89 -23.98 22.79
N ASP A 179 -12.95 -22.67 23.02
CA ASP A 179 -13.21 -21.70 21.96
C ASP A 179 -12.08 -21.74 20.91
N GLU A 180 -12.45 -21.68 19.64
CA GLU A 180 -11.50 -21.68 18.53
C GLU A 180 -11.68 -20.45 17.62
N TYR A 181 -10.59 -20.01 17.00
CA TYR A 181 -10.57 -18.80 16.16
C TYR A 181 -10.00 -19.09 14.77
N TYR A 182 -10.77 -18.76 13.74
CA TYR A 182 -10.44 -19.05 12.34
C TYR A 182 -10.42 -17.79 11.48
N ASN A 183 -9.38 -17.61 10.68
CA ASN A 183 -9.36 -16.58 9.61
C ASN A 183 -10.08 -17.08 8.35
N TYR A 184 -11.25 -17.69 8.52
CA TYR A 184 -12.02 -18.32 7.44
C TYR A 184 -13.22 -17.46 7.08
N LYS A 185 -13.67 -17.57 5.83
CA LYS A 185 -14.87 -16.87 5.39
C LYS A 185 -16.10 -17.61 5.93
N ARG A 186 -16.91 -16.92 6.73
CA ARG A 186 -18.22 -17.40 7.15
C ARG A 186 -19.21 -17.32 5.99
N ILE A 187 -19.93 -18.41 5.75
CA ILE A 187 -20.99 -18.51 4.75
C ILE A 187 -22.20 -19.14 5.43
N ASN A 188 -23.34 -18.44 5.41
CA ASN A 188 -24.58 -18.98 5.96
C ASN A 188 -25.07 -20.15 5.12
N LYS A 189 -25.79 -21.08 5.73
CA LYS A 189 -26.31 -22.26 5.03
C LYS A 189 -27.25 -21.89 3.88
N GLU A 190 -28.04 -20.82 4.01
CA GLU A 190 -29.00 -20.36 3.01
C GLU A 190 -28.30 -19.74 1.80
N ASP A 191 -27.20 -19.01 2.05
CA ASP A 191 -26.33 -18.45 1.00
C ASP A 191 -25.51 -19.55 0.30
N PHE A 192 -25.44 -20.73 0.91
CA PHE A 192 -24.74 -21.89 0.39
C PHE A 192 -25.61 -22.61 -0.66
N ILE A 193 -25.92 -21.93 -1.75
CA ILE A 193 -26.59 -22.54 -2.91
C ILE A 193 -25.56 -23.41 -3.66
N PHE A 194 -25.45 -24.66 -3.18
CA PHE A 194 -24.97 -25.89 -3.79
C PHE A 194 -23.61 -25.92 -4.52
N SER A 195 -22.66 -26.68 -3.95
CA SER A 195 -21.75 -27.66 -4.59
C SER A 195 -20.83 -27.27 -5.77
N LYS A 196 -21.00 -26.10 -6.37
CA LYS A 196 -20.28 -25.66 -7.58
C LYS A 196 -19.44 -24.42 -7.38
N SER A 197 -19.52 -23.73 -6.24
CA SER A 197 -18.63 -22.61 -6.01
C SER A 197 -17.19 -23.12 -5.98
N ASP A 198 -16.35 -22.57 -6.85
CA ASP A 198 -14.96 -23.03 -6.99
C ASP A 198 -14.21 -22.98 -5.66
N TRP A 199 -14.62 -22.11 -4.73
CA TRP A 199 -14.06 -22.02 -3.39
C TRP A 199 -14.28 -23.26 -2.54
N TYR A 200 -15.49 -23.82 -2.54
CA TYR A 200 -15.77 -25.00 -1.72
C TYR A 200 -15.06 -26.23 -2.29
N THR A 201 -15.02 -26.36 -3.61
CA THR A 201 -14.37 -27.49 -4.27
C THR A 201 -12.85 -27.42 -4.23
N SER A 202 -12.26 -26.22 -4.12
CA SER A 202 -10.80 -26.03 -4.08
C SER A 202 -10.24 -25.68 -2.70
N SER A 203 -11.06 -25.59 -1.66
CA SER A 203 -10.62 -25.22 -0.31
C SER A 203 -10.04 -26.41 0.43
N LYS A 204 -8.78 -26.30 0.84
CA LYS A 204 -8.10 -27.36 1.60
C LYS A 204 -8.83 -27.73 2.89
N ASN A 205 -9.40 -26.75 3.59
CA ASN A 205 -10.09 -26.96 4.86
C ASN A 205 -11.46 -26.29 4.84
N ILE A 206 -12.48 -27.01 5.29
CA ILE A 206 -13.84 -26.49 5.50
C ILE A 206 -14.30 -26.96 6.88
N ILE A 207 -15.00 -26.09 7.61
CA ILE A 207 -15.62 -26.43 8.89
C ILE A 207 -17.12 -26.20 8.75
N GLU A 208 -17.90 -27.27 8.89
CA GLU A 208 -19.35 -27.18 9.04
C GLU A 208 -19.66 -26.99 10.52
N VAL A 209 -20.33 -25.90 10.87
CA VAL A 209 -20.68 -25.56 12.25
C VAL A 209 -22.13 -25.91 12.48
N TYR A 210 -22.43 -26.67 13.53
CA TYR A 210 -23.79 -27.16 13.80
C TYR A 210 -24.44 -26.42 14.97
N LYS A 211 -25.75 -26.21 14.84
CA LYS A 211 -26.67 -25.77 15.88
C LYS A 211 -27.91 -26.65 15.84
N ASP A 212 -28.29 -27.24 16.98
CA ASP A 212 -29.45 -28.12 17.08
C ASP A 212 -29.45 -29.25 16.02
N GLN A 213 -28.29 -29.91 15.87
CA GLN A 213 -28.02 -30.97 14.88
C GLN A 213 -28.09 -30.56 13.39
N ASN A 214 -28.45 -29.31 13.10
CA ASN A 214 -28.46 -28.75 11.76
C ASN A 214 -27.18 -27.94 11.50
N ILE A 215 -26.70 -27.91 10.26
CA ILE A 215 -25.64 -26.98 9.88
C ILE A 215 -26.21 -25.56 10.02
N ASP A 216 -25.53 -24.71 10.77
CA ASP A 216 -25.83 -23.29 10.92
C ASP A 216 -25.07 -22.50 9.84
N HIS A 217 -23.76 -22.70 9.75
CA HIS A 217 -22.92 -22.04 8.78
C HIS A 217 -21.66 -22.84 8.44
N TYR A 218 -20.96 -22.40 7.40
CA TYR A 218 -19.68 -22.92 6.98
C TYR A 218 -18.58 -21.90 7.24
N LEU A 219 -17.42 -22.36 7.71
CA LEU A 219 -16.18 -21.60 7.67
C LEU A 219 -15.28 -22.20 6.60
N ILE A 220 -15.04 -21.45 5.52
CA ILE A 220 -14.23 -21.92 4.38
C ILE A 220 -12.87 -21.22 4.39
N ASN A 221 -11.80 -22.01 4.32
CA ASN A 221 -10.45 -21.50 4.07
C ASN A 221 -10.27 -21.12 2.60
N ASN A 222 -11.04 -20.13 2.16
CA ASN A 222 -11.04 -19.66 0.78
C ASN A 222 -9.62 -19.27 0.34
N PHE A 223 -8.85 -18.62 1.21
CA PHE A 223 -7.55 -18.05 0.88
C PHE A 223 -6.34 -18.96 1.01
N ASP A 224 -6.52 -20.25 1.38
CA ASP A 224 -5.48 -21.29 1.53
C ASP A 224 -4.06 -20.71 1.54
N GLN A 225 -3.62 -20.19 2.70
CA GLN A 225 -2.42 -19.33 2.82
C GLN A 225 -1.13 -19.95 2.28
N ASN A 226 -1.11 -21.26 2.06
CA ASN A 226 0.03 -22.00 1.53
C ASN A 226 -0.07 -22.26 0.02
N ALA A 227 -1.11 -21.79 -0.64
CA ALA A 227 -1.31 -21.93 -2.08
C ALA A 227 -0.89 -20.65 -2.81
N ASP A 228 -0.29 -20.83 -3.98
CA ASP A 228 0.08 -19.70 -4.84
C ASP A 228 -1.13 -19.33 -5.70
N PHE A 229 -1.72 -18.16 -5.43
CA PHE A 229 -2.76 -17.58 -6.26
C PHE A 229 -2.16 -16.54 -7.20
N TYR A 230 -2.57 -16.54 -8.47
CA TYR A 230 -2.11 -15.53 -9.41
C TYR A 230 -3.13 -15.27 -10.52
N ILE A 231 -3.06 -14.07 -11.12
CA ILE A 231 -3.68 -13.74 -12.40
C ILE A 231 -2.58 -13.81 -13.45
N LYS A 232 -2.84 -14.49 -14.57
CA LYS A 232 -1.96 -14.44 -15.74
C LYS A 232 -2.65 -13.59 -16.80
N LEU A 233 -1.96 -12.56 -17.27
CA LEU A 233 -2.43 -11.70 -18.35
C LEU A 233 -1.89 -12.19 -19.68
N ASP A 234 -2.76 -12.27 -20.68
CA ASP A 234 -2.35 -12.54 -22.06
C ASP A 234 -1.69 -11.29 -22.67
N ASN A 235 -0.85 -11.48 -23.69
CA ASN A 235 -0.18 -10.35 -24.34
C ASN A 235 -1.20 -9.32 -24.85
N ARG A 236 -0.97 -8.04 -24.55
CA ARG A 236 -1.85 -6.89 -24.82
C ARG A 236 -3.17 -6.87 -24.05
N SER A 237 -3.41 -7.79 -23.13
CA SER A 237 -4.56 -7.72 -22.22
C SER A 237 -4.34 -6.67 -21.12
N TYR A 238 -5.46 -6.15 -20.60
CA TYR A 238 -5.45 -5.17 -19.52
C TYR A 238 -6.31 -5.66 -18.36
N LEU A 239 -5.90 -5.28 -17.15
CA LEU A 239 -6.61 -5.55 -15.91
C LEU A 239 -6.93 -4.22 -15.23
N ASN A 240 -8.17 -4.05 -14.80
CA ASN A 240 -8.66 -2.84 -14.17
C ASN A 240 -9.53 -3.21 -12.95
N LEU A 241 -8.99 -2.98 -11.75
CA LEU A 241 -9.59 -3.40 -10.49
C LEU A 241 -9.74 -2.21 -9.54
N LYS A 242 -10.69 -2.28 -8.60
CA LYS A 242 -10.82 -1.23 -7.57
C LYS A 242 -9.64 -1.32 -6.60
N GLU A 243 -9.06 -0.18 -6.23
CA GLU A 243 -7.91 -0.09 -5.32
C GLU A 243 -8.28 0.78 -4.11
N GLU A 244 -7.87 0.36 -2.92
CA GLU A 244 -7.92 1.16 -1.70
C GLU A 244 -6.52 1.20 -1.08
N SER A 245 -6.07 2.37 -0.66
CA SER A 245 -4.79 2.52 0.04
C SER A 245 -4.84 3.64 1.06
N ILE A 246 -3.91 3.64 2.00
CA ILE A 246 -3.64 4.81 2.84
C ILE A 246 -2.44 5.54 2.25
N VAL A 247 -2.56 6.84 2.04
CA VAL A 247 -1.58 7.66 1.36
C VAL A 247 -1.08 8.73 2.31
N PHE A 248 0.24 8.93 2.36
CA PHE A 248 0.89 9.99 3.11
C PHE A 248 1.92 10.67 2.22
N GLY A 249 1.99 12.00 2.22
CA GLY A 249 2.98 12.69 1.40
C GLY A 249 3.00 14.19 1.63
N PRO A 250 4.01 14.88 1.05
CA PRO A 250 4.05 16.33 1.05
C PRO A 250 2.93 16.90 0.18
N ILE A 251 2.45 18.09 0.56
CA ILE A 251 1.52 18.89 -0.23
C ILE A 251 1.95 20.35 -0.24
N ILE A 252 1.60 21.08 -1.30
CA ILE A 252 1.74 22.53 -1.38
C ILE A 252 0.34 23.11 -1.60
N ILE A 253 -0.02 24.15 -0.86
CA ILE A 253 -1.32 24.83 -0.96
C ILE A 253 -1.06 26.28 -1.38
N PRO A 254 -0.72 26.54 -2.66
CA PRO A 254 -0.29 27.85 -3.11
C PRO A 254 -1.40 28.91 -3.08
N PHE A 255 -2.68 28.52 -3.02
CA PHE A 255 -3.79 29.47 -3.00
C PHE A 255 -4.69 29.21 -1.79
N LYS A 256 -4.96 30.26 -1.03
CA LYS A 256 -5.91 30.25 0.09
C LYS A 256 -6.88 31.41 -0.04
N TYR A 257 -8.15 31.11 0.18
CA TYR A 257 -9.23 32.07 0.33
C TYR A 257 -9.69 32.07 1.78
N ARG A 258 -9.62 33.23 2.42
CA ARG A 258 -10.03 33.48 3.80
C ARG A 258 -11.31 34.29 3.77
N PHE A 259 -12.31 33.83 4.52
CA PHE A 259 -13.62 34.46 4.52
C PHE A 259 -13.59 35.78 5.31
N GLY A 260 -14.20 36.81 4.73
CA GLY A 260 -14.44 38.08 5.44
C GLY A 260 -15.35 37.87 6.65
N HIS A 261 -15.15 38.67 7.68
CA HIS A 261 -15.87 38.56 8.94
C HIS A 261 -15.73 39.82 9.79
N THR A 262 -16.59 40.00 10.79
CA THR A 262 -16.48 41.11 11.75
C THR A 262 -15.67 40.67 12.98
N LYS A 263 -14.72 41.49 13.43
CA LYS A 263 -13.93 41.28 14.66
C LYS A 263 -13.76 42.62 15.36
N ASN A 264 -14.10 42.68 16.65
CA ASN A 264 -14.06 43.91 17.46
C ASN A 264 -14.84 45.10 16.85
N GLY A 265 -15.93 44.84 16.12
CA GLY A 265 -16.74 45.87 15.47
C GLY A 265 -16.15 46.42 14.16
N VAL A 266 -15.04 45.85 13.69
CA VAL A 266 -14.42 46.16 12.40
C VAL A 266 -14.76 45.04 11.41
N ASP A 267 -15.23 45.41 10.22
CA ASP A 267 -15.49 44.49 9.13
C ASP A 267 -14.20 44.20 8.36
N ILE A 268 -13.74 42.96 8.45
CA ILE A 268 -12.57 42.46 7.73
C ILE A 268 -13.06 41.89 6.40
N SER A 269 -12.48 42.36 5.29
CA SER A 269 -12.78 41.88 3.95
C SER A 269 -12.38 40.42 3.76
N ALA A 270 -12.82 39.77 2.67
CA ALA A 270 -12.25 38.47 2.31
C ALA A 270 -10.84 38.66 1.72
N ASP A 271 -9.97 37.66 1.92
CA ASP A 271 -8.60 37.68 1.42
C ASP A 271 -8.31 36.46 0.53
N PHE A 272 -7.60 36.70 -0.57
CA PHE A 272 -7.09 35.67 -1.46
C PHE A 272 -5.59 35.82 -1.55
N SER A 273 -4.85 34.89 -0.94
CA SER A 273 -3.39 34.94 -0.90
C SER A 273 -2.74 33.81 -1.69
N ALA A 274 -1.58 34.13 -2.26
CA ALA A 274 -0.76 33.23 -3.06
C ALA A 274 0.60 32.97 -2.38
N ASP A 275 0.57 32.52 -1.13
CA ASP A 275 1.78 32.35 -0.31
C ASP A 275 2.35 30.94 -0.41
N PHE A 276 3.65 30.81 -0.12
CA PHE A 276 4.26 29.50 0.03
C PHE A 276 3.73 28.80 1.29
N ASN A 277 2.91 27.78 1.08
CA ASN A 277 2.43 26.88 2.12
C ASN A 277 2.79 25.44 1.76
N ALA A 278 3.57 24.79 2.64
CA ALA A 278 4.00 23.41 2.46
C ALA A 278 3.59 22.59 3.70
N GLY A 279 3.14 21.37 3.48
CA GLY A 279 2.63 20.53 4.55
C GLY A 279 2.72 19.05 4.29
N LEU A 280 2.20 18.29 5.23
CA LEU A 280 2.00 16.85 5.14
C LEU A 280 0.50 16.56 5.03
N PHE A 281 0.14 15.67 4.12
CA PHE A 281 -1.21 15.17 3.94
C PHE A 281 -1.23 13.67 4.18
N GLY A 282 -2.27 13.19 4.86
CA GLY A 282 -2.50 11.78 5.14
C GLY A 282 -3.97 11.42 5.01
N GLY A 283 -4.29 10.39 4.22
CA GLY A 283 -5.68 10.07 3.94
C GLY A 283 -5.94 8.68 3.38
N LYS A 284 -7.22 8.33 3.30
CA LYS A 284 -7.69 7.12 2.63
C LYS A 284 -7.94 7.44 1.16
N SER A 285 -7.37 6.63 0.27
CA SER A 285 -7.46 6.76 -1.17
C SER A 285 -8.27 5.62 -1.78
N TRP A 286 -9.16 5.97 -2.70
CA TRP A 286 -9.95 5.06 -3.50
C TRP A 286 -9.64 5.31 -4.97
N GLY A 287 -9.22 4.28 -5.68
CA GLY A 287 -8.81 4.41 -7.07
C GLY A 287 -9.02 3.14 -7.87
N ARG A 288 -8.22 3.02 -8.93
CA ARG A 288 -8.18 1.82 -9.75
C ARG A 288 -6.76 1.33 -9.94
N TYR A 289 -6.54 0.06 -9.66
CA TYR A 289 -5.34 -0.67 -10.01
C TYR A 289 -5.44 -1.07 -11.48
N ARG A 290 -4.63 -0.43 -12.32
CA ARG A 290 -4.63 -0.65 -13.76
C ARG A 290 -3.27 -1.15 -14.22
N VAL A 291 -3.25 -2.28 -14.90
CA VAL A 291 -2.02 -2.88 -15.43
C VAL A 291 -2.29 -3.51 -16.79
N LYS A 292 -1.34 -3.37 -17.71
CA LYS A 292 -1.38 -3.96 -19.05
C LYS A 292 -0.13 -4.83 -19.21
N TYR A 293 -0.29 -6.02 -19.77
CA TYR A 293 0.86 -6.85 -20.16
C TYR A 293 1.20 -6.56 -21.63
N GLU A 294 2.39 -6.00 -21.89
CA GLU A 294 2.82 -5.64 -23.24
C GLU A 294 4.34 -5.61 -23.35
N SER A 295 4.88 -6.15 -24.45
CA SER A 295 6.32 -6.25 -24.69
C SER A 295 7.03 -7.07 -23.60
N ASP A 296 6.42 -8.20 -23.22
CA ASP A 296 6.90 -9.12 -22.18
C ASP A 296 7.08 -8.49 -20.78
N GLU A 297 6.38 -7.39 -20.51
CA GLU A 297 6.39 -6.72 -19.20
C GLU A 297 4.99 -6.26 -18.76
N LEU A 298 4.74 -6.33 -17.45
CA LEU A 298 3.58 -5.70 -16.83
C LEU A 298 3.85 -4.20 -16.65
N LYS A 299 3.10 -3.39 -17.38
CA LYS A 299 3.15 -1.93 -17.29
C LYS A 299 1.98 -1.45 -16.46
N LYS A 300 2.27 -0.89 -15.28
CA LYS A 300 1.26 -0.18 -14.49
C LYS A 300 0.81 1.04 -15.27
N LEU A 301 -0.49 1.14 -15.52
CA LEU A 301 -1.07 2.30 -16.19
C LEU A 301 -1.31 3.41 -15.17
N SER A 302 -1.53 4.62 -15.66
CA SER A 302 -1.83 5.77 -14.80
C SER A 302 -3.00 5.48 -13.89
N ASN A 303 -2.86 5.69 -12.58
CA ASN A 303 -3.97 5.55 -11.65
C ASN A 303 -4.76 6.86 -11.59
N LEU A 304 -6.08 6.73 -11.47
CA LEU A 304 -6.99 7.80 -11.12
C LEU A 304 -7.50 7.43 -9.73
N SER A 305 -7.26 8.28 -8.76
CA SER A 305 -7.71 8.07 -7.39
C SER A 305 -8.27 9.34 -6.79
N LEU A 306 -9.16 9.16 -5.82
CA LEU A 306 -9.69 10.18 -4.94
C LEU A 306 -9.22 9.85 -3.53
N THR A 307 -8.64 10.83 -2.85
CA THR A 307 -8.11 10.69 -1.49
C THR A 307 -8.78 11.70 -0.60
N VAL A 308 -9.33 11.25 0.53
CA VAL A 308 -9.89 12.12 1.57
C VAL A 308 -9.04 11.94 2.82
N GLY A 309 -8.61 13.04 3.42
CA GLY A 309 -7.63 12.99 4.49
C GLY A 309 -7.57 14.26 5.33
N ILE A 310 -6.63 14.22 6.27
CA ILE A 310 -6.23 15.35 7.10
C ILE A 310 -4.88 15.87 6.60
N PHE A 311 -4.60 17.14 6.90
CA PHE A 311 -3.28 17.71 6.66
C PHE A 311 -2.83 18.59 7.81
N LEU A 312 -1.52 18.82 7.81
CA LEU A 312 -0.86 19.80 8.65
C LEU A 312 0.16 20.54 7.78
N SER A 313 -0.05 21.84 7.60
CA SER A 313 0.85 22.68 6.81
C SER A 313 1.51 23.78 7.61
N LEU A 314 2.71 24.18 7.20
CA LEU A 314 3.39 25.38 7.66
C LEU A 314 3.41 26.41 6.52
N SER A 315 3.12 27.66 6.86
CA SER A 315 3.24 28.81 5.94
C SER A 315 4.04 29.92 6.58
N ALA A 316 4.64 30.75 5.75
CA ALA A 316 5.09 32.08 6.15
C ALA A 316 3.96 33.07 5.79
N THR A 317 3.51 33.86 6.75
CA THR A 317 2.47 34.87 6.57
C THR A 317 3.06 36.21 6.98
N THR A 318 2.93 37.20 6.10
CA THR A 318 3.31 38.58 6.38
C THR A 318 2.13 39.29 7.04
N PHE A 319 2.41 39.93 8.17
CA PHE A 319 1.48 40.80 8.88
C PHE A 319 1.86 42.25 8.60
N ASP A 320 0.86 43.07 8.35
CA ASP A 320 0.93 44.49 8.00
C ASP A 320 -0.29 45.22 8.59
N GLU A 321 -0.42 46.52 8.31
CA GLU A 321 -1.56 47.33 8.75
C GLU A 321 -2.90 46.74 8.26
N ASP A 322 -2.97 46.36 6.98
CA ASP A 322 -4.19 45.86 6.33
C ASP A 322 -4.67 44.51 6.89
N SER A 323 -3.76 43.68 7.41
CA SER A 323 -4.07 42.38 7.99
C SER A 323 -4.16 42.37 9.52
N THR A 324 -4.03 43.54 10.17
CA THR A 324 -4.14 43.71 11.63
C THR A 324 -5.14 44.77 12.07
N THR A 325 -6.02 45.20 11.15
CA THR A 325 -6.99 46.30 11.35
C THR A 325 -7.92 46.09 12.55
N SER A 326 -8.25 44.84 12.89
CA SER A 326 -9.16 44.55 14.01
C SER A 326 -8.48 44.56 15.38
N ALA A 327 -7.15 44.71 15.44
CA ALA A 327 -6.41 44.72 16.70
C ALA A 327 -6.64 46.04 17.46
N LYS A 328 -6.56 45.99 18.80
CA LYS A 328 -6.62 47.22 19.64
C LYS A 328 -5.54 48.24 19.29
N VAL A 329 -4.38 47.73 18.85
CA VAL A 329 -3.25 48.52 18.34
C VAL A 329 -2.77 47.80 17.08
N PRO A 330 -3.26 48.19 15.89
CA PRO A 330 -2.78 47.69 14.59
C PRO A 330 -1.28 47.93 14.41
N LEU A 331 -0.66 47.24 13.45
CA LEU A 331 0.67 47.61 12.97
C LEU A 331 0.57 48.91 12.17
N THR A 332 1.61 49.75 12.22
CA THR A 332 1.69 50.97 11.39
C THR A 332 2.16 50.63 9.97
N GLU A 333 1.94 51.52 9.00
CA GLU A 333 2.34 51.36 7.59
C GLU A 333 3.80 50.92 7.39
N ASP A 334 4.72 51.38 8.23
CA ASP A 334 6.16 51.02 8.18
C ASP A 334 6.51 49.69 8.90
N GLU A 335 5.54 49.06 9.59
CA GLU A 335 5.75 47.83 10.36
C GLU A 335 5.20 46.61 9.60
N SER A 336 6.11 45.83 8.99
CA SER A 336 5.78 44.53 8.41
C SER A 336 6.59 43.42 9.08
N GLU A 337 5.90 42.35 9.48
CA GLU A 337 6.54 41.19 10.06
C GLU A 337 6.07 39.88 9.43
N THR A 338 7.02 39.07 8.97
CA THR A 338 6.74 37.71 8.50
C THR A 338 6.91 36.71 9.63
N ARG A 339 5.85 35.95 9.92
CA ARG A 339 5.86 34.89 10.93
C ARG A 339 5.42 33.55 10.35
N ALA A 340 5.84 32.48 11.02
CA ALA A 340 5.34 31.16 10.70
C ALA A 340 3.90 31.01 11.20
N SER A 341 3.09 30.30 10.42
CA SER A 341 1.75 29.86 10.78
C SER A 341 1.61 28.35 10.58
N LEU A 342 0.84 27.70 11.45
CA LEU A 342 0.49 26.29 11.36
C LEU A 342 -0.97 26.18 10.91
N SER A 343 -1.26 25.32 9.93
CA SER A 343 -2.62 25.10 9.46
C SER A 343 -2.99 23.61 9.48
N PRO A 344 -3.72 23.14 10.51
CA PRO A 344 -4.38 21.84 10.45
C PRO A 344 -5.68 21.92 9.65
N GLY A 345 -6.06 20.83 8.99
CA GLY A 345 -7.32 20.77 8.27
C GLY A 345 -7.64 19.43 7.64
N ILE A 346 -8.65 19.44 6.75
CA ILE A 346 -9.07 18.32 5.93
C ILE A 346 -8.92 18.64 4.45
N GLY A 347 -8.72 17.63 3.63
CA GLY A 347 -8.59 17.82 2.19
C GLY A 347 -9.15 16.66 1.38
N ILE A 348 -9.57 17.00 0.16
CA ILE A 348 -9.95 16.06 -0.88
C ILE A 348 -8.97 16.24 -2.02
N MET A 349 -8.24 15.19 -2.39
CA MET A 349 -7.24 15.20 -3.46
C MET A 349 -7.62 14.20 -4.55
N THR A 350 -7.53 14.60 -5.81
CA THR A 350 -7.54 13.69 -6.95
C THR A 350 -6.12 13.51 -7.49
N SER A 351 -5.75 12.26 -7.78
CA SER A 351 -4.47 11.91 -8.38
C SER A 351 -4.68 11.53 -9.84
N ILE A 352 -3.97 12.19 -10.74
CA ILE A 352 -3.96 11.92 -12.17
C ILE A 352 -2.51 11.78 -12.62
N TYR A 353 -2.12 10.56 -13.03
CA TYR A 353 -0.72 10.21 -13.30
C TYR A 353 0.17 10.42 -12.06
N ASN A 354 1.08 11.39 -12.14
CA ASN A 354 2.00 11.77 -11.08
C ASN A 354 1.60 13.10 -10.43
N PHE A 355 0.51 13.74 -10.89
CA PHE A 355 0.03 14.99 -10.32
C PHE A 355 -1.12 14.71 -9.36
N ASN A 356 -1.13 15.43 -8.25
CA ASN A 356 -2.20 15.45 -7.28
C ASN A 356 -2.77 16.88 -7.26
N PHE A 357 -4.08 17.01 -7.37
CA PHE A 357 -4.80 18.27 -7.23
C PHE A 357 -5.77 18.14 -6.08
N GLY A 358 -5.88 19.14 -5.21
CA GLY A 358 -6.76 19.03 -4.06
C GLY A 358 -7.44 20.33 -3.67
N LEU A 359 -8.59 20.16 -3.03
CA LEU A 359 -9.29 21.20 -2.30
C LEU A 359 -9.09 20.93 -0.81
N PHE A 360 -8.69 21.97 -0.09
CA PHE A 360 -8.31 21.91 1.32
C PHE A 360 -9.15 22.91 2.09
N GLY A 361 -9.51 22.55 3.32
CA GLY A 361 -10.16 23.45 4.27
C GLY A 361 -9.51 23.28 5.64
N GLY A 362 -9.20 24.37 6.30
CA GLY A 362 -8.50 24.32 7.58
C GLY A 362 -8.63 25.60 8.37
N PHE A 363 -7.85 25.66 9.45
CA PHE A 363 -7.70 26.86 10.28
C PHE A 363 -6.24 27.27 10.24
N GLU A 364 -5.94 28.56 10.34
CA GLU A 364 -4.56 29.05 10.48
C GLU A 364 -4.28 29.51 11.89
N VAL A 365 -3.16 29.09 12.46
CA VAL A 365 -2.71 29.51 13.79
C VAL A 365 -1.33 30.12 13.64
N GLY A 366 -1.24 31.45 13.75
CA GLY A 366 0.03 32.15 13.74
C GLY A 366 0.80 31.95 15.05
N PHE A 367 2.13 31.98 14.99
CA PHE A 367 3.00 31.90 16.16
C PHE A 367 3.46 33.30 16.63
N GLY A 368 3.54 33.47 17.96
CA GLY A 368 4.01 34.70 18.61
C GLY A 368 2.89 35.67 19.01
N SER A 369 3.23 36.69 19.81
CA SER A 369 2.26 37.68 20.31
C SER A 369 1.60 38.49 19.18
N ILE A 370 2.31 38.71 18.08
CA ILE A 370 1.80 39.46 16.92
C ILE A 370 0.73 38.67 16.17
N ALA A 371 0.76 37.33 16.23
CA ALA A 371 -0.28 36.51 15.62
C ALA A 371 -1.66 36.74 16.24
N GLU A 372 -1.76 37.22 17.48
CA GLU A 372 -3.06 37.57 18.09
C GLU A 372 -3.68 38.81 17.44
N LYS A 373 -2.86 39.69 16.87
CA LYS A 373 -3.32 40.88 16.12
C LYS A 373 -3.84 40.51 14.73
N TRP A 374 -3.34 39.44 14.13
CA TRP A 374 -3.72 39.04 12.79
C TRP A 374 -5.22 38.77 12.66
N ASP A 375 -5.82 39.37 11.65
CA ASP A 375 -7.26 39.35 11.40
C ASP A 375 -7.78 37.93 11.13
N TYR A 376 -6.98 37.09 10.48
CA TYR A 376 -7.37 35.72 10.14
C TYR A 376 -6.83 34.64 11.08
N ASN A 377 -6.24 35.01 12.22
CA ASN A 377 -5.78 34.02 13.19
C ASN A 377 -6.96 33.19 13.74
N LYS A 378 -6.80 31.87 13.71
CA LYS A 378 -7.79 30.84 14.07
C LYS A 378 -9.07 30.90 13.24
N ARG A 379 -9.04 31.48 12.04
CA ARG A 379 -10.18 31.55 11.14
C ARG A 379 -10.16 30.43 10.09
N PRO A 380 -11.34 30.00 9.62
CA PRO A 380 -11.44 29.01 8.57
C PRO A 380 -11.00 29.61 7.22
N TRP A 381 -10.39 28.77 6.39
CA TRP A 381 -10.02 29.09 5.01
C TRP A 381 -10.29 27.88 4.11
N ILE A 382 -10.43 28.13 2.81
CA ILE A 382 -10.42 27.09 1.76
C ILE A 382 -9.24 27.34 0.83
N GLY A 383 -8.65 26.29 0.27
CA GLY A 383 -7.49 26.44 -0.58
C GLY A 383 -7.40 25.37 -1.65
N PHE A 384 -6.62 25.68 -2.67
CA PHE A 384 -6.30 24.75 -3.74
C PHE A 384 -4.85 24.34 -3.61
N GLY A 385 -4.60 23.03 -3.63
CA GLY A 385 -3.26 22.47 -3.49
C GLY A 385 -2.86 21.58 -4.65
N VAL A 386 -1.56 21.51 -4.88
CA VAL A 386 -0.93 20.66 -5.89
C VAL A 386 0.16 19.82 -5.23
N GLY A 387 0.25 18.56 -5.62
CA GLY A 387 1.33 17.65 -5.24
C GLY A 387 1.89 16.92 -6.46
N TYR A 388 3.12 16.43 -6.35
CA TYR A 388 3.76 15.64 -7.41
C TYR A 388 4.38 14.38 -6.84
N ASN A 389 4.08 13.23 -7.45
CA ASN A 389 4.61 11.94 -7.06
C ASN A 389 5.77 11.54 -7.98
N ILE A 390 7.01 11.65 -7.46
CA ILE A 390 8.23 11.30 -8.20
C ILE A 390 8.50 9.79 -8.32
N SER A 391 7.80 8.93 -7.55
CA SER A 391 8.11 7.49 -7.45
C SER A 391 7.97 6.73 -8.77
N ASN A 392 7.08 7.17 -9.68
CA ASN A 392 6.85 6.50 -10.96
C ASN A 392 7.82 6.91 -12.08
N THR A 393 8.62 7.97 -11.90
CA THR A 393 9.35 8.60 -13.04
C THR A 393 10.83 8.24 -13.07
N PHE A 394 11.45 8.01 -11.90
CA PHE A 394 12.92 7.91 -11.80
C PHE A 394 13.45 6.52 -11.43
N PHE A 395 12.60 5.58 -11.01
CA PHE A 395 13.01 4.21 -10.70
C PHE A 395 12.24 3.24 -11.61
N LYS A 396 12.84 2.92 -12.75
CA LYS A 396 12.48 1.78 -13.60
C LYS A 396 13.65 0.82 -13.67
#